data_AF-A0A9P9T0A6-F1
#
_entry.id   AF-A0A9P9T0A6-F1
#
_cell.length_a   1.000
_cell.length_b   1.000
_cell.length_c   1.000
_cell.angle_alpha   90.00
_cell.angle_beta   90.00
_cell.angle_gamma   90.00
#
_symmetry.space_group_name_H-M   'P 1'
#
loop_
_entity.id
_entity.type
_entity.pdbx_description
1 polymer ?
#
loop_
_entity_poly.entity_id
_entity_poly.type
_entity_poly.pdbx_seq_one_letter_code
_entity_poly.pdbx_strand_id
1 'polypeptide(L)'
;MSLTCSRPSFGDVSSASLYFLAMEGTPRYKCRNAFVDDWDANEKRINEIEKLLFSLSAFDVRLLCIGAEDDAPIFARDELELERHIMQAQSNDFQLLSFFQEFSLDPLMCSRDAMLGVVKSWQISSMFIDVLLKFGDQPQIFQESSGFRRFYQERDGSFEFCYQFMYVENNGKQGAGDPWSFRQTGSFHRFCATTNKNRVILLHPKDNAIAQKRLEDFTEFPLEADLTQHPLSTHLVIISSYLANWQGHIEGLASELEKIRRYINVVDINGPDARPVINPERLQTLRRIEDKIVCKAMKCLRSTSTLVQTLVSINKGLSTNVPPLAEDSLIVDRELQLFEHQIEGYLNAAEILAQRVQATLGLLTNLLDIGNQANSREISTRILGLTQEGVDDNATVKVITVFSLIYLPASFMASFLGMNLFDFRAEDGSLQASPQFWIFVATTVPLTMLTLGGWYLYTSRHSKKRQARSIAMAERA
;
A
#
# COMPACT_ATOMS: atom_id res chain seq x y z
N MET A 1 39.18 -69.83 31.85
CA MET A 1 38.51 -70.01 33.15
C MET A 1 37.20 -69.25 33.10
N SER A 2 36.11 -69.99 33.12
CA SER A 2 34.73 -69.53 33.26
C SER A 2 34.53 -68.73 34.55
N LEU A 3 33.65 -67.73 34.54
CA LEU A 3 32.84 -67.37 35.70
C LEU A 3 31.55 -66.67 35.25
N THR A 4 30.46 -67.29 35.66
CA THR A 4 29.03 -67.03 35.44
C THR A 4 28.44 -66.03 36.44
N CYS A 5 27.43 -65.26 36.03
CA CYS A 5 26.29 -64.76 36.84
C CYS A 5 25.49 -63.77 35.97
N SER A 6 24.17 -63.64 35.96
CA SER A 6 23.02 -64.40 36.47
C SER A 6 21.79 -63.62 35.94
N ARG A 7 20.76 -64.29 35.43
CA ARG A 7 19.47 -63.65 35.11
C ARG A 7 18.66 -63.49 36.41
N PRO A 8 17.96 -62.36 36.62
CA PRO A 8 16.73 -62.36 37.38
C PRO A 8 15.50 -62.18 36.49
N SER A 9 14.44 -62.82 36.98
CA SER A 9 13.07 -62.99 36.52
C SER A 9 12.30 -61.75 36.08
N PHE A 10 11.45 -61.96 35.08
CA PHE A 10 10.25 -61.17 34.81
C PHE A 10 9.38 -61.02 36.07
N GLY A 11 9.01 -59.78 36.39
CA GLY A 11 7.98 -59.44 37.35
C GLY A 11 7.24 -58.21 36.84
N ASP A 12 5.93 -58.39 36.62
CA ASP A 12 4.88 -57.47 36.20
C ASP A 12 5.23 -55.97 36.11
N VAL A 13 5.30 -55.48 34.86
CA VAL A 13 5.26 -54.05 34.55
C VAL A 13 3.89 -53.73 33.97
N SER A 14 3.08 -53.01 34.74
CA SER A 14 1.81 -52.44 34.31
C SER A 14 1.97 -51.64 33.00
N SER A 15 0.94 -51.66 32.17
CA SER A 15 0.84 -51.10 30.81
C SER A 15 1.15 -49.61 30.62
N ALA A 16 1.62 -48.89 31.66
CA ALA A 16 1.97 -47.48 31.61
C ALA A 16 3.45 -47.18 31.34
N SER A 17 4.38 -48.14 31.53
CA SER A 17 5.83 -47.89 31.37
C SER A 17 6.39 -48.17 29.97
N LEU A 18 5.58 -48.66 29.04
CA LEU A 18 6.00 -48.92 27.64
C LEU A 18 6.02 -47.66 26.76
N TYR A 19 5.39 -46.57 27.19
CA TYR A 19 5.39 -45.31 26.43
C TYR A 19 6.59 -44.40 26.73
N PHE A 20 7.23 -44.53 27.90
CA PHE A 20 8.36 -43.66 28.27
C PHE A 20 9.74 -44.18 27.82
N LEU A 21 9.88 -45.49 27.57
CA LEU A 21 11.15 -46.09 27.11
C LEU A 21 11.30 -46.15 25.58
N ALA A 22 10.28 -45.73 24.82
CA ALA A 22 10.39 -45.53 23.37
C ALA A 22 10.88 -44.12 22.97
N MET A 23 11.25 -43.28 23.95
CA MET A 23 11.81 -41.92 23.72
C MET A 23 13.34 -41.84 23.92
N GLU A 24 14.03 -42.94 24.17
CA GLU A 24 15.51 -43.01 24.14
C GLU A 24 15.98 -43.72 22.87
N GLY A 25 15.70 -43.08 21.74
CA GLY A 25 16.02 -43.65 20.44
C GLY A 25 15.44 -42.88 19.27
N THR A 26 15.21 -41.57 19.40
CA THR A 26 14.96 -40.75 18.21
C THR A 26 16.19 -40.87 17.32
N PRO A 27 16.09 -41.40 16.08
CA PRO A 27 17.21 -41.31 15.16
C PRO A 27 17.55 -39.83 15.04
N ARG A 28 18.74 -39.43 15.49
CA ARG A 28 19.28 -38.10 15.24
C ARG A 28 19.06 -37.81 13.76
N TYR A 29 18.22 -36.82 13.47
CA TYR A 29 17.89 -36.27 12.16
C TYR A 29 19.06 -36.43 11.18
N LYS A 30 19.07 -37.53 10.43
CA LYS A 30 20.17 -37.86 9.51
C LYS A 30 19.69 -37.50 8.12
N CYS A 31 20.22 -36.36 7.66
CA CYS A 31 20.01 -35.72 6.37
C CYS A 31 18.68 -34.96 6.23
N ARG A 32 18.67 -33.75 6.77
CA ARG A 32 18.05 -32.65 6.03
C ARG A 32 19.09 -31.56 5.85
N ASN A 33 19.01 -30.87 4.72
CA ASN A 33 20.00 -29.91 4.26
C ASN A 33 20.54 -29.02 5.41
N ALA A 34 21.84 -29.12 5.71
CA ALA A 34 22.48 -28.41 6.82
C ALA A 34 22.38 -26.88 6.72
N PHE A 35 21.95 -26.37 5.55
CA PHE A 35 21.77 -24.95 5.27
C PHE A 35 20.34 -24.44 5.52
N VAL A 36 19.38 -25.30 5.85
CA VAL A 36 17.95 -24.94 5.89
C VAL A 36 17.31 -25.18 7.26
N ASP A 37 17.64 -26.26 7.96
CA ASP A 37 16.87 -26.71 9.12
C ASP A 37 17.46 -26.33 10.49
N ASP A 38 17.12 -25.13 10.96
CA ASP A 38 17.17 -24.77 12.40
C ASP A 38 15.77 -24.87 13.00
N TRP A 39 15.39 -26.09 13.42
CA TRP A 39 14.05 -26.33 13.95
C TRP A 39 13.80 -25.59 15.27
N ASP A 40 14.79 -25.53 16.16
CA ASP A 40 14.65 -24.90 17.47
C ASP A 40 14.41 -23.38 17.35
N ALA A 41 15.09 -22.71 16.41
CA ALA A 41 14.83 -21.30 16.12
C ALA A 41 13.44 -21.09 15.50
N ASN A 42 13.03 -21.97 14.60
CA ASN A 42 11.73 -21.87 13.93
C ASN A 42 10.55 -22.14 14.87
N GLU A 43 10.69 -23.08 15.81
CA GLU A 43 9.69 -23.34 16.83
C GLU A 43 9.49 -22.13 17.76
N LYS A 44 10.57 -21.43 18.12
CA LYS A 44 10.48 -20.16 18.86
C LYS A 44 9.71 -19.10 18.09
N ARG A 45 10.00 -18.92 16.80
CA ARG A 45 9.28 -17.96 15.93
C ARG A 45 7.79 -18.26 15.86
N ILE A 46 7.40 -19.54 15.79
CA ILE A 46 5.99 -19.94 15.80
C ILE A 46 5.35 -19.59 17.15
N ASN A 47 6.03 -19.89 18.26
CA ASN A 47 5.50 -19.65 19.61
C ASN A 47 5.29 -18.15 19.89
N GLU A 48 6.14 -17.29 19.34
CA GLU A 48 6.02 -15.83 19.49
C GLU A 48 4.70 -15.29 18.91
N ILE A 49 4.17 -15.92 17.86
CA ILE A 49 2.97 -15.45 17.13
C ILE A 49 1.81 -16.44 17.15
N GLU A 50 1.88 -17.48 18.00
CA GLU A 50 0.94 -18.60 18.02
C GLU A 50 -0.53 -18.16 18.05
N LYS A 51 -0.86 -17.21 18.93
CA LYS A 51 -2.23 -16.70 19.10
C LYS A 51 -2.77 -15.93 17.90
N LEU A 52 -1.88 -15.42 17.05
CA LEU A 52 -2.24 -14.74 15.81
C LEU A 52 -2.35 -15.74 14.65
N LEU A 53 -1.57 -16.81 14.70
CA LEU A 53 -1.44 -17.78 13.62
C LEU A 53 -2.47 -18.90 13.68
N PHE A 54 -2.85 -19.37 14.88
CA PHE A 54 -3.70 -20.53 15.10
C PHE A 54 -4.95 -20.20 15.91
N SER A 55 -6.07 -20.83 15.56
CA SER A 55 -7.31 -20.71 16.30
C SER A 55 -7.26 -21.53 17.59
N LEU A 56 -7.77 -20.94 18.68
CA LEU A 56 -7.87 -21.60 19.98
C LEU A 56 -9.18 -22.38 20.18
N SER A 57 -10.20 -22.10 19.35
CA SER A 57 -11.56 -22.58 19.56
C SER A 57 -12.18 -23.28 18.36
N ALA A 58 -11.59 -23.12 17.16
CA ALA A 58 -12.12 -23.69 15.93
C ALA A 58 -11.09 -24.60 15.27
N PHE A 59 -11.54 -25.78 14.85
CA PHE A 59 -10.71 -26.78 14.19
C PHE A 59 -11.47 -27.36 13.00
N ASP A 60 -10.91 -27.15 11.81
CA ASP A 60 -11.43 -27.72 10.56
C ASP A 60 -10.26 -27.85 9.58
N VAL A 61 -9.84 -29.10 9.37
CA VAL A 61 -8.76 -29.45 8.44
C VAL A 61 -9.32 -30.46 7.46
N ARG A 62 -9.10 -30.21 6.17
CA ARG A 62 -9.58 -31.09 5.10
C ARG A 62 -8.44 -31.95 4.58
N LEU A 63 -8.64 -33.26 4.53
CA LEU A 63 -7.72 -34.21 3.92
C LEU A 63 -8.35 -34.72 2.63
N LEU A 64 -7.68 -34.47 1.52
CA LEU A 64 -8.01 -35.04 0.23
C LEU A 64 -7.01 -36.16 -0.08
N CYS A 65 -7.52 -37.34 -0.37
CA CYS A 65 -6.74 -38.50 -0.80
C CYS A 65 -7.24 -38.89 -2.19
N ILE A 66 -6.33 -39.03 -3.15
CA ILE A 66 -6.69 -39.40 -4.52
C ILE A 66 -6.16 -40.80 -4.79
N GLY A 67 -7.03 -41.69 -5.27
CA GLY A 67 -6.73 -43.09 -5.54
C GLY A 67 -7.11 -44.05 -4.40
N ALA A 68 -8.04 -43.65 -3.52
CA ALA A 68 -8.61 -44.51 -2.49
C ALA A 68 -10.04 -44.96 -2.88
N GLU A 69 -10.58 -46.02 -2.25
CA GLU A 69 -11.95 -46.52 -2.54
C GLU A 69 -13.06 -45.47 -2.28
N ASP A 70 -12.74 -44.40 -1.55
CA ASP A 70 -13.58 -43.23 -1.30
C ASP A 70 -12.74 -41.97 -1.61
N ASP A 71 -12.94 -41.38 -2.79
CA ASP A 71 -12.22 -40.18 -3.26
C ASP A 71 -12.86 -38.86 -2.72
N ALA A 72 -13.79 -38.96 -1.77
CA ALA A 72 -14.43 -37.81 -1.15
C ALA A 72 -13.50 -37.11 -0.13
N PRO A 73 -13.55 -35.77 -0.01
CA PRO A 73 -12.78 -35.04 0.98
C PRO A 73 -13.17 -35.44 2.41
N ILE A 74 -12.17 -35.78 3.23
CA ILE A 74 -12.31 -36.15 4.63
C ILE A 74 -12.13 -34.90 5.49
N PHE A 75 -13.03 -34.67 6.44
CA PHE A 75 -12.99 -33.52 7.33
C PHE A 75 -12.56 -33.95 8.74
N ALA A 76 -11.51 -33.33 9.27
CA ALA A 76 -11.08 -33.51 10.66
C ALA A 76 -11.55 -32.32 11.51
N ARG A 77 -12.31 -32.62 12.57
CA ARG A 77 -12.87 -31.63 13.51
C ARG A 77 -12.07 -31.51 14.81
N ASP A 78 -11.11 -32.39 15.03
CA ASP A 78 -10.14 -32.29 16.11
C ASP A 78 -8.78 -32.90 15.73
N GLU A 79 -7.79 -32.71 16.61
CA GLU A 79 -6.42 -33.18 16.41
C GLU A 79 -6.31 -34.72 16.36
N LEU A 80 -7.14 -35.43 17.13
CA LEU A 80 -7.13 -36.88 17.19
C LEU A 80 -7.75 -37.51 15.92
N GLU A 81 -8.78 -36.89 15.37
CA GLU A 81 -9.35 -37.22 14.06
C GLU A 81 -8.31 -37.01 12.96
N LEU A 82 -7.62 -35.86 12.97
CA LEU A 82 -6.58 -35.57 11.98
C LEU A 82 -5.47 -36.62 12.01
N GLU A 83 -4.94 -36.96 13.19
CA GLU A 83 -3.91 -37.99 13.34
C GLU A 83 -4.40 -39.36 12.85
N ARG A 84 -5.63 -39.76 13.20
CA ARG A 84 -6.22 -41.02 12.75
C ARG A 84 -6.34 -41.07 11.22
N HIS A 85 -6.84 -40.01 10.60
CA HIS A 85 -6.99 -39.95 9.14
C HIS A 85 -5.64 -39.96 8.42
N ILE A 86 -4.63 -39.27 8.94
CA ILE A 86 -3.27 -39.32 8.39
C ILE A 86 -2.69 -40.73 8.47
N MET A 87 -2.91 -41.44 9.59
CA MET A 87 -2.44 -42.83 9.74
C MET A 87 -3.15 -43.78 8.77
N GLN A 88 -4.47 -43.65 8.62
CA GLN A 88 -5.26 -44.46 7.69
C GLN A 88 -4.87 -44.21 6.23
N ALA A 89 -4.58 -42.96 5.88
CA ALA A 89 -4.25 -42.58 4.52
C ALA A 89 -2.80 -42.92 4.10
N GLN A 90 -1.92 -43.41 4.99
CA GLN A 90 -0.48 -43.60 4.69
C GLN A 90 -0.17 -44.44 3.44
N SER A 91 -1.07 -45.34 3.07
CA SER A 91 -0.97 -46.15 1.86
C SER A 91 -1.17 -45.34 0.57
N ASN A 92 -1.91 -44.23 0.62
CA ASN A 92 -2.31 -43.47 -0.54
C ASN A 92 -1.12 -42.73 -1.17
N ASP A 93 -1.12 -42.68 -2.50
CA ASP A 93 -0.03 -42.08 -3.28
C ASP A 93 -0.12 -40.56 -3.30
N PHE A 94 -1.33 -40.00 -3.19
CA PHE A 94 -1.53 -38.56 -3.14
C PHE A 94 -2.32 -38.15 -1.89
N GLN A 95 -1.74 -37.25 -1.10
CA GLN A 95 -2.36 -36.65 0.08
C GLN A 95 -2.24 -35.13 0.04
N LEU A 96 -3.36 -34.43 0.17
CA LEU A 96 -3.44 -32.98 0.28
C LEU A 96 -4.15 -32.61 1.59
N LEU A 97 -3.42 -31.94 2.48
CA LEU A 97 -3.98 -31.34 3.69
C LEU A 97 -4.24 -29.86 3.45
N SER A 98 -5.49 -29.44 3.67
CA SER A 98 -5.92 -28.06 3.46
C SER A 98 -6.31 -27.43 4.79
N PHE A 99 -5.62 -26.34 5.11
CA PHE A 99 -5.86 -25.51 6.28
C PHE A 99 -6.35 -24.15 5.80
N PHE A 100 -7.44 -23.68 6.38
CA PHE A 100 -8.06 -22.42 5.96
C PHE A 100 -8.19 -21.42 7.09
N GLN A 101 -8.35 -20.16 6.70
CA GLN A 101 -8.75 -19.06 7.58
C GLN A 101 -10.23 -18.76 7.31
N GLU A 102 -11.02 -18.33 8.30
CA GLU A 102 -12.42 -17.94 8.09
C GLU A 102 -12.50 -16.71 7.17
N PHE A 103 -11.72 -15.68 7.49
CA PHE A 103 -11.38 -14.56 6.62
C PHE A 103 -9.86 -14.45 6.42
N SER A 104 -9.42 -13.70 5.40
CA SER A 104 -8.00 -13.70 4.95
C SER A 104 -6.98 -13.18 5.96
N LEU A 105 -7.43 -12.59 7.06
CA LEU A 105 -6.59 -12.10 8.16
C LEU A 105 -6.86 -12.84 9.46
N ASP A 106 -7.68 -13.89 9.47
CA ASP A 106 -7.95 -14.63 10.70
C ASP A 106 -6.87 -15.68 10.95
N PRO A 107 -6.73 -16.18 12.19
CA PRO A 107 -5.93 -17.37 12.45
C PRO A 107 -6.38 -18.56 11.61
N LEU A 108 -5.46 -19.50 11.33
CA LEU A 108 -5.77 -20.77 10.71
C LEU A 108 -6.69 -21.59 11.63
N MET A 109 -7.66 -22.29 11.04
CA MET A 109 -8.66 -23.12 11.73
C MET A 109 -8.05 -24.45 12.21
N CYS A 110 -6.89 -24.41 12.87
CA CYS A 110 -6.26 -25.57 13.50
C CYS A 110 -5.46 -25.14 14.74
N SER A 111 -5.16 -26.09 15.61
CA SER A 111 -4.26 -25.88 16.75
C SER A 111 -2.79 -25.87 16.30
N ARG A 112 -1.94 -25.22 17.10
CA ARG A 112 -0.48 -25.29 16.94
C ARG A 112 0.01 -26.74 16.94
N ASP A 113 -0.45 -27.53 17.89
CA ASP A 113 0.01 -28.90 18.10
C ASP A 113 -0.37 -29.80 16.92
N ALA A 114 -1.56 -29.64 16.34
CA ALA A 114 -1.94 -30.32 15.11
C ALA A 114 -1.04 -29.95 13.92
N MET A 115 -0.76 -28.65 13.71
CA MET A 115 0.14 -28.22 12.62
C MET A 115 1.55 -28.78 12.80
N LEU A 116 2.10 -28.71 14.02
CA LEU A 116 3.43 -29.26 14.31
C LEU A 116 3.44 -30.80 14.27
N GLY A 117 2.35 -31.45 14.63
CA GLY A 117 2.14 -32.89 14.48
C GLY A 117 2.20 -33.32 13.01
N VAL A 118 1.58 -32.55 12.11
CA VAL A 118 1.70 -32.76 10.65
C VAL A 118 3.14 -32.54 10.18
N VAL A 119 3.79 -31.45 10.60
CA VAL A 119 5.19 -31.17 10.23
C VAL A 119 6.14 -32.29 10.66
N LYS A 120 5.95 -32.82 11.87
CA LYS A 120 6.74 -33.94 12.41
C LYS A 120 6.42 -35.25 11.69
N SER A 121 5.14 -35.60 11.52
CA SER A 121 4.72 -36.88 10.93
C SER A 121 5.07 -36.98 9.44
N TRP A 122 4.92 -35.88 8.69
CA TRP A 122 5.25 -35.82 7.27
C TRP A 122 6.70 -35.46 6.99
N GLN A 123 7.48 -35.23 8.04
CA GLN A 123 8.89 -34.87 7.95
C GLN A 123 9.13 -33.66 7.02
N ILE A 124 8.36 -32.58 7.23
CA ILE A 124 8.37 -31.37 6.42
C ILE A 124 9.58 -30.48 6.75
N SER A 125 10.30 -30.01 5.73
CA SER A 125 11.42 -29.07 5.86
C SER A 125 11.00 -27.73 6.47
N SER A 126 11.90 -27.10 7.23
CA SER A 126 11.63 -25.82 7.88
C SER A 126 11.37 -24.67 6.90
N MET A 127 11.66 -24.84 5.60
CA MET A 127 11.28 -23.89 4.55
C MET A 127 9.77 -23.58 4.52
N PHE A 128 8.93 -24.52 4.97
CA PHE A 128 7.49 -24.30 5.10
C PHE A 128 7.15 -23.27 6.18
N ILE A 129 7.95 -23.17 7.24
CA ILE A 129 7.68 -22.26 8.36
C ILE A 129 7.71 -20.80 7.89
N ASP A 130 8.61 -20.45 6.97
CA ASP A 130 8.67 -19.10 6.41
C ASP A 130 7.42 -18.72 5.58
N VAL A 131 6.68 -19.70 5.05
CA VAL A 131 5.37 -19.47 4.42
C VAL A 131 4.28 -19.42 5.49
N LEU A 132 4.29 -20.35 6.43
CA LEU A 132 3.31 -20.45 7.51
C LEU A 132 3.25 -19.15 8.34
N LEU A 133 4.39 -18.58 8.71
CA LEU A 133 4.48 -17.34 9.50
C LEU A 133 3.90 -16.11 8.79
N LYS A 134 3.49 -16.21 7.52
CA LYS A 134 2.84 -15.11 6.78
C LYS A 134 1.31 -15.14 6.88
N PHE A 135 0.76 -16.16 7.53
CA PHE A 135 -0.68 -16.32 7.76
C PHE A 135 -1.06 -15.88 9.17
N GLY A 136 -2.37 -15.77 9.41
CA GLY A 136 -2.93 -15.32 10.68
C GLY A 136 -3.24 -13.83 10.74
N ASP A 137 -3.64 -13.39 11.93
CA ASP A 137 -3.98 -12.00 12.28
C ASP A 137 -2.73 -11.15 12.45
N GLN A 138 -2.03 -10.98 11.34
CA GLN A 138 -0.88 -10.11 11.24
C GLN A 138 -1.16 -9.03 10.22
N PRO A 139 -0.68 -7.79 10.46
CA PRO A 139 -0.70 -6.77 9.43
C PRO A 139 0.10 -7.33 8.25
N GLN A 140 -0.60 -7.67 7.17
CA GLN A 140 0.03 -8.03 5.92
C GLN A 140 0.71 -6.77 5.40
N ILE A 141 1.94 -6.53 5.88
CA ILE A 141 2.84 -5.56 5.30
C ILE A 141 3.14 -6.13 3.92
N PHE A 142 2.33 -5.71 2.96
CA PHE A 142 2.46 -6.04 1.54
C PHE A 142 3.86 -5.62 1.01
N GLN A 143 4.58 -4.81 1.79
CA GLN A 143 5.92 -4.35 1.54
C GLN A 143 6.93 -5.43 1.98
N GLU A 144 7.68 -5.95 1.01
CA GLU A 144 8.96 -6.68 1.13
C GLU A 144 8.98 -8.21 1.01
N SER A 145 7.87 -8.95 1.22
CA SER A 145 7.90 -10.42 1.19
C SER A 145 7.15 -11.10 0.03
N SER A 146 6.66 -10.32 -0.96
CA SER A 146 5.84 -10.83 -2.07
C SER A 146 6.58 -11.90 -2.87
N GLY A 147 6.13 -13.15 -2.78
CA GLY A 147 6.64 -14.25 -3.62
C GLY A 147 7.73 -15.09 -3.01
N PHE A 148 7.71 -15.26 -1.67
CA PHE A 148 8.56 -16.27 -1.06
C PHE A 148 8.34 -17.60 -1.75
N ARG A 149 9.45 -18.20 -2.16
CA ARG A 149 9.49 -19.57 -2.61
C ARG A 149 10.86 -20.16 -2.29
N ARG A 150 10.88 -21.44 -1.97
CA ARG A 150 12.09 -22.25 -1.89
C ARG A 150 11.82 -23.57 -2.57
N PHE A 151 12.86 -24.13 -3.15
CA PHE A 151 12.82 -25.37 -3.88
C PHE A 151 14.13 -26.12 -3.66
N TYR A 152 14.02 -27.43 -3.54
CA TYR A 152 15.14 -28.34 -3.49
C TYR A 152 14.78 -29.59 -4.31
N GLN A 153 15.68 -29.98 -5.21
CA GLN A 153 15.56 -31.23 -5.97
C GLN A 153 16.76 -32.12 -5.71
N GLU A 154 16.47 -33.39 -5.50
CA GLU A 154 17.45 -34.45 -5.42
C GLU A 154 17.78 -35.01 -6.80
N ARG A 155 18.86 -35.80 -6.87
CA ARG A 155 19.33 -36.37 -8.15
C ARG A 155 18.41 -37.43 -8.71
N ASP A 156 17.63 -38.08 -7.86
CA ASP A 156 16.61 -39.08 -8.23
C ASP A 156 15.32 -38.45 -8.78
N GLY A 157 15.23 -37.11 -8.77
CA GLY A 157 14.04 -36.36 -9.19
C GLY A 157 13.06 -36.05 -8.06
N SER A 158 13.25 -36.60 -6.86
CA SER A 158 12.48 -36.23 -5.66
C SER A 158 12.68 -34.75 -5.37
N PHE A 159 11.63 -34.06 -4.88
CA PHE A 159 11.74 -32.65 -4.58
C PHE A 159 10.91 -32.20 -3.39
N GLU A 160 11.33 -31.07 -2.83
CA GLU A 160 10.54 -30.27 -1.91
C GLU A 160 10.40 -28.86 -2.45
N PHE A 161 9.17 -28.37 -2.43
CA PHE A 161 8.82 -27.07 -2.98
C PHE A 161 7.84 -26.37 -2.06
N CYS A 162 8.10 -25.11 -1.79
CA CYS A 162 7.21 -24.30 -0.97
C CYS A 162 7.14 -22.90 -1.54
N TYR A 163 5.94 -22.32 -1.56
CA TYR A 163 5.74 -20.97 -2.03
C TYR A 163 4.53 -20.30 -1.40
N GLN A 164 4.56 -18.98 -1.47
CA GLN A 164 3.44 -18.09 -1.24
C GLN A 164 2.98 -17.53 -2.58
N PHE A 165 1.73 -17.77 -2.94
CA PHE A 165 1.10 -17.27 -4.14
C PHE A 165 0.11 -16.16 -3.79
N MET A 166 0.41 -14.95 -4.29
CA MET A 166 -0.42 -13.76 -4.11
C MET A 166 -1.25 -13.54 -5.38
N TYR A 167 -2.55 -13.27 -5.21
CA TYR A 167 -3.45 -13.09 -6.34
C TYR A 167 -4.57 -12.08 -6.00
N VAL A 168 -5.30 -11.68 -7.03
CA VAL A 168 -6.52 -10.87 -6.88
C VAL A 168 -7.75 -11.74 -7.04
N GLU A 169 -8.77 -11.48 -6.24
CA GLU A 169 -10.06 -12.15 -6.35
C GLU A 169 -11.17 -11.13 -6.23
N ASN A 170 -12.20 -11.28 -7.06
CA ASN A 170 -13.41 -10.46 -6.95
C ASN A 170 -14.17 -10.85 -5.68
N ASN A 171 -14.43 -9.88 -4.81
CA ASN A 171 -15.08 -10.13 -3.53
C ASN A 171 -16.61 -10.22 -3.61
N GLY A 172 -17.21 -10.02 -4.79
CA GLY A 172 -18.65 -10.11 -5.01
C GLY A 172 -19.46 -9.06 -4.25
N LYS A 173 -18.81 -8.09 -3.59
CA LYS A 173 -19.50 -7.07 -2.79
C LYS A 173 -20.18 -6.08 -3.73
N GLN A 174 -21.51 -6.05 -3.71
CA GLN A 174 -22.30 -4.99 -4.34
C GLN A 174 -22.33 -3.78 -3.41
N GLY A 175 -21.51 -2.76 -3.68
CA GLY A 175 -21.48 -1.55 -2.84
C GLY A 175 -20.29 -0.62 -3.08
N ALA A 176 -20.16 0.40 -2.22
CA ALA A 176 -19.05 1.35 -2.24
C ALA A 176 -17.78 0.73 -1.63
N GLY A 177 -16.94 0.13 -2.48
CA GLY A 177 -15.68 -0.48 -2.08
C GLY A 177 -14.87 -0.93 -3.30
N ASP A 178 -13.62 -1.34 -3.08
CA ASP A 178 -12.85 -2.00 -4.15
C ASP A 178 -13.46 -3.39 -4.42
N PRO A 179 -13.93 -3.70 -5.64
CA PRO A 179 -14.47 -5.01 -5.97
C PRO A 179 -13.39 -6.10 -5.96
N TRP A 180 -12.10 -5.72 -6.01
CA TRP A 180 -10.99 -6.65 -5.99
C TRP A 180 -10.32 -6.68 -4.63
N SER A 181 -10.00 -7.88 -4.15
CA SER A 181 -9.25 -8.10 -2.92
C SER A 181 -7.97 -8.86 -3.23
N PHE A 182 -6.85 -8.35 -2.75
CA PHE A 182 -5.58 -9.07 -2.77
C PHE A 182 -5.62 -10.15 -1.70
N ARG A 183 -5.28 -11.37 -2.09
CA ARG A 183 -5.29 -12.56 -1.23
C ARG A 183 -4.01 -13.35 -1.43
N GLN A 184 -3.82 -14.33 -0.56
CA GLN A 184 -2.66 -15.20 -0.58
C GLN A 184 -3.03 -16.64 -0.29
N THR A 185 -2.30 -17.56 -0.91
CA THR A 185 -2.33 -18.99 -0.63
C THR A 185 -0.89 -19.46 -0.44
N GLY A 186 -0.67 -20.31 0.54
CA GLY A 186 0.61 -20.94 0.81
C GLY A 186 0.54 -22.40 0.36
N SER A 187 1.59 -22.91 -0.26
CA SER A 187 1.66 -24.34 -0.58
C SER A 187 3.03 -24.89 -0.22
N PHE A 188 3.02 -26.07 0.36
CA PHE A 188 4.18 -26.93 0.48
C PHE A 188 3.88 -28.23 -0.27
N HIS A 189 4.85 -28.73 -1.02
CA HIS A 189 4.75 -29.99 -1.72
C HIS A 189 6.07 -30.75 -1.59
N ARG A 190 5.98 -31.99 -1.11
CA ARG A 190 7.03 -32.99 -1.20
C ARG A 190 6.61 -34.09 -2.16
N PHE A 191 7.46 -34.36 -3.15
CA PHE A 191 7.33 -35.48 -4.07
C PHE A 191 8.52 -36.43 -3.90
N CYS A 192 8.22 -37.72 -3.79
CA CYS A 192 9.23 -38.78 -3.68
C CYS A 192 9.19 -39.66 -4.93
N ALA A 193 10.19 -39.54 -5.81
CA ALA A 193 10.26 -40.24 -7.09
C ALA A 193 10.34 -41.77 -6.94
N THR A 194 10.97 -42.26 -5.87
CA THR A 194 11.12 -43.71 -5.61
C THR A 194 9.82 -44.39 -5.20
N THR A 195 8.94 -43.67 -4.50
CA THR A 195 7.65 -44.21 -4.01
C THR A 195 6.45 -43.68 -4.78
N ASN A 196 6.67 -42.73 -5.69
CA ASN A 196 5.64 -41.94 -6.37
C ASN A 196 4.62 -41.25 -5.44
N LYS A 197 5.05 -40.92 -4.21
CA LYS A 197 4.17 -40.30 -3.21
C LYS A 197 4.25 -38.79 -3.25
N ASN A 198 3.07 -38.15 -3.25
CA ASN A 198 2.86 -36.72 -3.25
C ASN A 198 2.21 -36.31 -1.92
N ARG A 199 2.86 -35.40 -1.19
CA ARG A 199 2.35 -34.83 0.05
C ARG A 199 2.29 -33.33 -0.07
N VAL A 200 1.07 -32.80 -0.10
CA VAL A 200 0.81 -31.37 -0.30
C VAL A 200 0.13 -30.80 0.94
N ILE A 201 0.58 -29.62 1.36
CA ILE A 201 -0.14 -28.78 2.30
C ILE A 201 -0.55 -27.51 1.57
N LEU A 202 -1.82 -27.14 1.75
CA LEU A 202 -2.41 -25.93 1.22
C LEU A 202 -2.91 -25.06 2.36
N LEU A 203 -2.43 -23.82 2.41
CA LEU A 203 -2.91 -22.77 3.30
C LEU A 203 -3.74 -21.80 2.48
N HIS A 204 -5.03 -21.64 2.75
CA HIS A 204 -5.90 -20.79 1.94
C HIS A 204 -6.76 -19.81 2.74
N PRO A 205 -7.14 -18.67 2.15
CA PRO A 205 -7.57 -17.49 2.91
C PRO A 205 -9.08 -17.44 3.20
N LYS A 206 -9.79 -18.53 2.91
CA LYS A 206 -11.24 -18.73 3.10
C LYS A 206 -11.59 -20.20 2.95
N ASP A 207 -12.62 -20.68 3.64
CA ASP A 207 -13.14 -22.05 3.57
C ASP A 207 -13.47 -22.51 2.13
N ASN A 208 -14.18 -21.67 1.38
CA ASN A 208 -14.65 -21.96 0.02
C ASN A 208 -13.73 -21.41 -1.07
N ALA A 209 -12.42 -21.63 -0.94
CA ALA A 209 -11.44 -21.18 -1.93
C ALA A 209 -11.68 -21.86 -3.30
N ILE A 210 -11.58 -21.08 -4.40
CA ILE A 210 -11.83 -21.59 -5.76
C ILE A 210 -10.86 -22.73 -6.09
N ALA A 211 -9.58 -22.56 -5.75
CA ALA A 211 -8.58 -23.60 -5.96
C ALA A 211 -8.88 -24.87 -5.16
N GLN A 212 -9.37 -24.75 -3.92
CA GLN A 212 -9.73 -25.91 -3.09
C GLN A 212 -10.89 -26.68 -3.74
N LYS A 213 -11.96 -25.98 -4.12
CA LYS A 213 -13.11 -26.59 -4.80
C LYS A 213 -12.71 -27.29 -6.08
N ARG A 214 -11.90 -26.64 -6.92
CA ARG A 214 -11.41 -27.27 -8.16
C ARG A 214 -10.60 -28.53 -7.88
N LEU A 215 -9.78 -28.55 -6.83
CA LEU A 215 -9.03 -29.74 -6.43
C LEU A 215 -9.94 -30.86 -5.91
N GLU A 216 -10.99 -30.53 -5.16
CA GLU A 216 -12.04 -31.47 -4.73
C GLU A 216 -12.86 -31.99 -5.93
N ASP A 217 -13.21 -31.15 -6.90
CA ASP A 217 -13.97 -31.54 -8.09
C ASP A 217 -13.23 -32.60 -8.95
N PHE A 218 -11.89 -32.57 -8.97
CA PHE A 218 -11.08 -33.57 -9.67
C PHE A 218 -11.17 -34.96 -9.06
N THR A 219 -11.59 -35.08 -7.80
CA THR A 219 -11.76 -36.36 -7.13
C THR A 219 -13.19 -36.90 -7.30
N GLU A 220 -14.17 -36.02 -7.46
CA GLU A 220 -15.56 -36.41 -7.73
C GLU A 220 -15.82 -36.80 -9.21
N PHE A 221 -15.09 -36.23 -10.17
CA PHE A 221 -15.29 -36.46 -11.61
C PHE A 221 -13.99 -36.87 -12.33
N PRO A 222 -13.53 -38.14 -12.23
CA PRO A 222 -12.22 -38.59 -12.72
C PRO A 222 -12.04 -38.62 -14.25
N LEU A 223 -12.98 -38.11 -15.04
CA LEU A 223 -13.10 -38.48 -16.45
C LEU A 223 -12.14 -37.77 -17.42
N GLU A 224 -11.45 -36.68 -17.04
CA GLU A 224 -10.67 -35.90 -18.02
C GLU A 224 -9.27 -35.40 -17.59
N ALA A 225 -8.89 -35.36 -16.30
CA ALA A 225 -7.50 -35.09 -15.89
C ALA A 225 -7.24 -35.58 -14.46
N ASP A 226 -6.32 -36.53 -14.31
CA ASP A 226 -5.97 -37.10 -13.01
C ASP A 226 -4.83 -36.28 -12.39
N LEU A 227 -5.08 -35.72 -11.19
CA LEU A 227 -4.10 -34.94 -10.43
C LEU A 227 -2.84 -35.75 -10.10
N THR A 228 -2.91 -37.08 -10.14
CA THR A 228 -1.79 -37.98 -9.86
C THR A 228 -0.88 -38.25 -11.06
N GLN A 229 -1.30 -37.88 -12.29
CA GLN A 229 -0.49 -38.07 -13.50
C GLN A 229 0.85 -37.33 -13.43
N HIS A 230 0.85 -36.12 -12.88
CA HIS A 230 2.07 -35.34 -12.76
C HIS A 230 2.14 -34.58 -11.43
N PRO A 231 3.28 -34.59 -10.71
CA PRO A 231 3.41 -33.92 -9.41
C PRO A 231 3.06 -32.42 -9.45
N LEU A 232 3.28 -31.76 -10.58
CA LEU A 232 3.02 -30.32 -10.72
C LEU A 232 1.55 -29.98 -11.01
N SER A 233 0.68 -30.95 -11.29
CA SER A 233 -0.73 -30.71 -11.66
C SER A 233 -1.48 -29.91 -10.60
N THR A 234 -1.25 -30.20 -9.32
CA THR A 234 -1.83 -29.45 -8.20
C THR A 234 -1.49 -27.96 -8.26
N HIS A 235 -0.23 -27.63 -8.60
CA HIS A 235 0.21 -26.24 -8.71
C HIS A 235 -0.37 -25.54 -9.93
N LEU A 236 -0.56 -26.25 -11.05
CA LEU A 236 -1.22 -25.72 -12.24
C LEU A 236 -2.69 -25.36 -11.95
N VAL A 237 -3.41 -26.22 -11.21
CA VAL A 237 -4.78 -25.94 -10.79
C VAL A 237 -4.84 -24.71 -9.87
N ILE A 238 -3.95 -24.60 -8.89
CA ILE A 238 -3.90 -23.44 -7.99
C ILE A 238 -3.65 -22.14 -8.76
N ILE A 239 -2.66 -22.12 -9.66
CA ILE A 239 -2.29 -20.90 -10.41
C ILE A 239 -3.41 -20.53 -11.40
N SER A 240 -3.88 -21.47 -12.21
CA SER A 240 -4.94 -21.22 -13.19
C SER A 240 -6.25 -20.72 -12.57
N SER A 241 -6.55 -21.12 -11.32
CA SER A 241 -7.75 -20.70 -10.60
C SER A 241 -7.85 -19.20 -10.38
N TYR A 242 -6.71 -18.50 -10.36
CA TYR A 242 -6.67 -17.09 -10.03
C TYR A 242 -5.95 -16.23 -11.07
N LEU A 243 -5.24 -16.83 -12.04
CA LEU A 243 -4.49 -16.09 -13.03
C LEU A 243 -5.39 -15.23 -13.94
N ALA A 244 -6.55 -15.74 -14.34
CA ALA A 244 -7.50 -15.02 -15.19
C ALA A 244 -8.06 -13.73 -14.55
N ASN A 245 -8.07 -13.64 -13.22
CA ASN A 245 -8.61 -12.49 -12.50
C ASN A 245 -7.83 -11.20 -12.74
N TRP A 246 -6.55 -11.31 -13.12
CA TRP A 246 -5.70 -10.15 -13.36
C TRP A 246 -6.20 -9.27 -14.50
N GLN A 247 -6.79 -9.87 -15.53
CA GLN A 247 -7.39 -9.11 -16.64
C GLN A 247 -8.48 -8.16 -16.13
N GLY A 248 -9.47 -8.69 -15.41
CA GLY A 248 -10.57 -7.88 -14.88
C GLY A 248 -10.11 -6.84 -13.86
N HIS A 249 -9.07 -7.13 -13.07
CA HIS A 249 -8.48 -6.16 -12.15
C HIS A 249 -7.82 -4.99 -12.88
N ILE A 250 -6.96 -5.27 -13.87
CA ILE A 250 -6.25 -4.25 -14.65
C ILE A 250 -7.26 -3.41 -15.46
N GLU A 251 -8.25 -4.03 -16.07
CA GLU A 251 -9.33 -3.32 -16.79
C GLU A 251 -10.16 -2.43 -15.85
N GLY A 252 -10.42 -2.89 -14.63
CA GLY A 252 -11.09 -2.09 -13.59
C GLY A 252 -10.30 -0.81 -13.25
N LEU A 253 -8.99 -0.94 -13.03
CA LEU A 253 -8.12 0.21 -12.76
C LEU A 253 -8.01 1.15 -13.97
N ALA A 254 -7.94 0.60 -15.18
CA ALA A 254 -7.93 1.39 -16.41
C ALA A 254 -9.23 2.19 -16.59
N SER A 255 -10.38 1.61 -16.25
CA SER A 255 -11.68 2.28 -16.25
C SER A 255 -11.76 3.40 -15.21
N GLU A 256 -11.21 3.20 -14.01
CA GLU A 256 -11.11 4.28 -13.00
C GLU A 256 -10.25 5.44 -13.50
N LEU A 257 -9.09 5.16 -14.11
CA LEU A 257 -8.23 6.19 -14.68
C LEU A 257 -8.93 6.97 -15.80
N GLU A 258 -9.65 6.28 -16.68
CA GLU A 258 -10.32 6.92 -17.81
C GLU A 258 -11.44 7.88 -17.37
N LYS A 259 -12.15 7.57 -16.28
CA LYS A 259 -13.12 8.50 -15.66
C LYS A 259 -12.46 9.83 -15.25
N ILE A 260 -11.24 9.77 -14.72
CA ILE A 260 -10.48 10.96 -14.31
C ILE A 260 -9.99 11.74 -15.54
N ARG A 261 -9.44 11.04 -16.53
CA ARG A 261 -8.91 11.65 -17.76
C ARG A 261 -9.98 12.38 -18.57
N ARG A 262 -11.19 11.82 -18.69
CA ARG A 262 -12.31 12.48 -19.38
C ARG A 262 -12.63 13.84 -18.80
N TYR A 263 -12.56 13.99 -17.49
CA TYR A 263 -12.75 15.31 -16.90
C TYR A 263 -11.60 16.26 -17.24
N ILE A 264 -10.36 15.80 -17.11
CA ILE A 264 -9.17 16.64 -17.37
C ILE A 264 -9.23 17.21 -18.79
N ASN A 265 -9.65 16.41 -19.77
CA ASN A 265 -9.79 16.84 -21.16
C ASN A 265 -10.89 17.91 -21.39
N VAL A 266 -11.84 18.06 -20.46
CA VAL A 266 -12.96 19.02 -20.55
C VAL A 266 -12.63 20.34 -19.84
N VAL A 267 -11.58 20.39 -19.02
CA VAL A 267 -11.16 21.62 -18.35
C VAL A 267 -10.64 22.60 -19.40
N ASP A 268 -11.43 23.63 -19.70
CA ASP A 268 -10.97 24.75 -20.51
C ASP A 268 -9.93 25.55 -19.72
N ILE A 269 -8.73 25.69 -20.29
CA ILE A 269 -7.59 26.43 -19.72
C ILE A 269 -7.47 27.81 -20.39
N ASN A 270 -8.15 28.02 -21.52
CA ASN A 270 -7.98 29.19 -22.39
C ASN A 270 -9.08 30.24 -22.21
N GLY A 271 -10.15 29.91 -21.49
CA GLY A 271 -11.22 30.86 -21.18
C GLY A 271 -10.73 32.02 -20.29
N PRO A 272 -11.21 33.25 -20.49
CA PRO A 272 -10.84 34.41 -19.65
C PRO A 272 -11.21 34.23 -18.16
N ASP A 273 -12.15 33.34 -17.86
CA ASP A 273 -12.58 32.95 -16.50
C ASP A 273 -12.19 31.50 -16.13
N ALA A 274 -11.32 30.86 -16.92
CA ALA A 274 -10.90 29.47 -16.72
C ALA A 274 -10.14 29.30 -15.39
N ARG A 275 -10.87 28.91 -14.35
CA ARG A 275 -10.31 28.46 -13.08
C ARG A 275 -10.29 26.94 -13.10
N PRO A 276 -9.14 26.28 -13.30
CA PRO A 276 -9.07 24.84 -13.11
C PRO A 276 -9.29 24.55 -11.62
N VAL A 277 -10.55 24.37 -11.21
CA VAL A 277 -10.91 23.91 -9.86
C VAL A 277 -10.60 22.43 -9.80
N ILE A 278 -9.35 22.12 -9.49
CA ILE A 278 -8.90 20.74 -9.39
C ILE A 278 -9.27 20.22 -8.02
N ASN A 279 -10.22 19.27 -8.00
CA ASN A 279 -10.64 18.59 -6.77
C ASN A 279 -9.48 17.71 -6.23
N PRO A 280 -8.97 17.96 -5.01
CA PRO A 280 -7.91 17.16 -4.37
C PRO A 280 -8.21 15.66 -4.27
N GLU A 281 -9.48 15.27 -4.18
CA GLU A 281 -9.92 13.85 -4.13
C GLU A 281 -9.45 13.06 -5.36
N ARG A 282 -9.28 13.72 -6.50
CA ARG A 282 -8.89 13.06 -7.75
C ARG A 282 -7.41 12.79 -7.80
N LEU A 283 -6.61 13.69 -7.23
CA LEU A 283 -5.19 13.44 -7.02
C LEU A 283 -5.00 12.26 -6.06
N GLN A 284 -5.77 12.20 -4.99
CA GLN A 284 -5.78 11.05 -4.07
C GLN A 284 -6.20 9.76 -4.78
N THR A 285 -7.22 9.82 -5.63
CA THR A 285 -7.67 8.66 -6.41
C THR A 285 -6.59 8.19 -7.39
N LEU A 286 -5.93 9.09 -8.11
CA LEU A 286 -4.82 8.73 -9.01
C LEU A 286 -3.65 8.09 -8.27
N ARG A 287 -3.25 8.66 -7.12
CA ARG A 287 -2.20 8.06 -6.26
C ARG A 287 -2.61 6.68 -5.75
N ARG A 288 -3.88 6.50 -5.38
CA ARG A 288 -4.41 5.19 -4.98
C ARG A 288 -4.35 4.18 -6.13
N ILE A 289 -4.64 4.60 -7.36
CA ILE A 289 -4.51 3.75 -8.56
C ILE A 289 -3.03 3.40 -8.79
N GLU A 290 -2.14 4.39 -8.73
CA GLU A 290 -0.69 4.20 -8.84
C GLU A 290 -0.17 3.17 -7.83
N ASP A 291 -0.50 3.33 -6.55
CA ASP A 291 -0.11 2.42 -5.47
C ASP A 291 -0.62 0.99 -5.74
N LYS A 292 -1.87 0.84 -6.18
CA LYS A 292 -2.43 -0.48 -6.52
C LYS A 292 -1.71 -1.13 -7.69
N ILE A 293 -1.32 -0.37 -8.71
CA ILE A 293 -0.63 -0.93 -9.88
C ILE A 293 0.83 -1.24 -9.55
N VAL A 294 1.59 -0.22 -9.15
CA VAL A 294 3.03 -0.27 -9.00
C VAL A 294 3.42 -1.05 -7.74
N CYS A 295 2.80 -0.72 -6.61
CA CYS A 295 3.17 -1.34 -5.35
C CYS A 295 2.51 -2.70 -5.14
N LYS A 296 1.39 -3.01 -5.81
CA LYS A 296 0.67 -4.28 -5.63
C LYS A 296 0.65 -5.18 -6.86
N ALA A 297 -0.08 -4.81 -7.90
CA ALA A 297 -0.33 -5.67 -9.06
C ALA A 297 0.97 -6.13 -9.74
N MET A 298 1.86 -5.20 -10.09
CA MET A 298 3.14 -5.52 -10.73
C MET A 298 4.03 -6.39 -9.85
N LYS A 299 4.08 -6.13 -8.53
CA LYS A 299 4.87 -6.96 -7.60
C LYS A 299 4.33 -8.38 -7.51
N CYS A 300 3.01 -8.56 -7.37
CA CYS A 300 2.37 -9.86 -7.39
C CYS A 300 2.65 -10.61 -8.70
N LEU A 301 2.43 -9.97 -9.85
CA LEU A 301 2.64 -10.58 -11.16
C LEU A 301 4.10 -10.97 -11.40
N ARG A 302 5.07 -10.13 -11.01
CA ARG A 302 6.50 -10.48 -11.09
C ARG A 302 6.84 -11.67 -10.20
N SER A 303 6.33 -11.68 -8.97
CA SER A 303 6.44 -12.82 -8.06
C SER A 303 5.89 -14.11 -8.69
N THR A 304 4.70 -14.05 -9.29
CA THR A 304 4.07 -15.19 -9.98
C THR A 304 4.87 -15.63 -11.19
N SER A 305 5.41 -14.70 -11.99
CA SER A 305 6.31 -15.03 -13.10
C SER A 305 7.51 -15.84 -12.60
N THR A 306 8.14 -15.41 -11.50
CA THR A 306 9.28 -16.14 -10.97
C THR A 306 8.91 -17.48 -10.32
N LEU A 307 7.68 -17.60 -9.79
CA LEU A 307 7.12 -18.87 -9.34
C LEU A 307 6.96 -19.85 -10.50
N VAL A 308 6.39 -19.41 -11.62
CA VAL A 308 6.22 -20.22 -12.83
C VAL A 308 7.57 -20.64 -13.41
N GLN A 309 8.56 -19.73 -13.49
CA GLN A 309 9.92 -20.08 -13.91
C GLN A 309 10.58 -21.14 -13.01
N THR A 310 10.24 -21.14 -11.71
CA THR A 310 10.71 -22.18 -10.79
C THR A 310 10.06 -23.50 -11.15
N LEU A 311 8.73 -23.55 -11.32
CA LEU A 311 8.00 -24.74 -11.78
C LEU A 311 8.54 -25.29 -13.10
N VAL A 312 8.88 -24.43 -14.07
CA VAL A 312 9.54 -24.83 -15.34
C VAL A 312 10.87 -25.53 -15.05
N SER A 313 11.64 -25.02 -14.09
CA SER A 313 12.92 -25.62 -13.69
C SER A 313 12.72 -26.97 -12.99
N ILE A 314 11.70 -27.11 -12.13
CA ILE A 314 11.32 -28.40 -11.50
C ILE A 314 10.93 -29.41 -12.59
N ASN A 315 10.07 -28.99 -13.52
CA ASN A 315 9.54 -29.81 -14.60
C ASN A 315 10.68 -30.34 -15.51
N LYS A 316 11.64 -29.48 -15.86
CA LYS A 316 12.84 -29.89 -16.59
C LYS A 316 13.64 -30.94 -15.83
N GLY A 317 13.82 -30.77 -14.52
CA GLY A 317 14.47 -31.76 -13.67
C GLY A 317 13.72 -33.10 -13.62
N LEU A 318 12.39 -33.07 -13.49
CA LEU A 318 11.53 -34.26 -13.48
C LEU A 318 11.60 -35.00 -14.83
N SER A 319 11.45 -34.29 -15.94
CA SER A 319 11.50 -34.88 -17.30
C SER A 319 12.84 -35.60 -17.59
N THR A 320 13.93 -35.13 -16.98
CA THR A 320 15.28 -35.70 -17.20
C THR A 320 15.58 -36.85 -16.23
N ASN A 321 15.20 -36.70 -14.95
CA ASN A 321 15.61 -37.61 -13.89
C ASN A 321 14.58 -38.71 -13.61
N VAL A 322 13.32 -38.54 -14.02
CA VAL A 322 12.21 -39.48 -13.80
C VAL A 322 11.61 -39.87 -15.16
N PRO A 323 12.16 -40.89 -15.86
CA PRO A 323 11.77 -41.25 -17.22
C PRO A 323 10.26 -41.49 -17.44
N PRO A 324 9.51 -42.11 -16.50
CA PRO A 324 8.06 -42.28 -16.67
C PRO A 324 7.29 -40.96 -16.80
N LEU A 325 7.79 -39.86 -16.23
CA LEU A 325 7.12 -38.56 -16.26
C LEU A 325 7.51 -37.71 -17.48
N ALA A 326 8.39 -38.20 -18.36
CA ALA A 326 8.94 -37.40 -19.45
C ALA A 326 7.87 -36.96 -20.47
N GLU A 327 6.90 -37.81 -20.78
CA GLU A 327 5.80 -37.49 -21.70
C GLU A 327 4.82 -36.49 -21.06
N ASP A 328 4.38 -36.74 -19.84
CA ASP A 328 3.48 -35.85 -19.09
C ASP A 328 4.12 -34.48 -18.81
N SER A 329 5.44 -34.45 -18.60
CA SER A 329 6.21 -33.22 -18.46
C SER A 329 6.10 -32.31 -19.69
N LEU A 330 5.88 -32.85 -20.90
CA LEU A 330 5.69 -32.03 -22.11
C LEU A 330 4.35 -31.30 -22.09
N ILE A 331 3.30 -31.93 -21.56
CA ILE A 331 1.97 -31.31 -21.42
C ILE A 331 2.07 -30.19 -20.38
N VAL A 332 2.69 -30.48 -19.25
CA VAL A 332 2.93 -29.51 -18.17
C VAL A 332 3.80 -28.33 -18.63
N ASP A 333 4.82 -28.58 -19.45
CA ASP A 333 5.66 -27.51 -20.01
C ASP A 333 4.86 -26.54 -20.88
N ARG A 334 3.94 -27.05 -21.71
CA ARG A 334 3.05 -26.20 -22.52
C ARG A 334 2.14 -25.34 -21.65
N GLU A 335 1.55 -25.90 -20.61
CA GLU A 335 0.71 -25.14 -19.67
C GLU A 335 1.50 -24.06 -18.91
N LEU A 336 2.73 -24.37 -18.49
CA LEU A 336 3.61 -23.40 -17.85
C LEU A 336 3.99 -22.26 -18.81
N GLN A 337 4.29 -22.57 -20.09
CA GLN A 337 4.55 -21.54 -21.10
C GLN A 337 3.33 -20.65 -21.35
N LEU A 338 2.11 -21.21 -21.34
CA LEU A 338 0.88 -20.42 -21.41
C LEU A 338 0.75 -19.47 -20.24
N PHE A 339 1.04 -19.92 -19.01
CA PHE A 339 1.06 -19.03 -17.84
C PHE A 339 2.11 -17.93 -17.96
N GLU A 340 3.33 -18.25 -18.41
CA GLU A 340 4.38 -17.24 -18.62
C GLU A 340 3.91 -16.15 -19.59
N HIS A 341 3.31 -16.55 -20.72
CA HIS A 341 2.79 -15.61 -21.71
C HIS A 341 1.66 -14.74 -21.17
N GLN A 342 0.71 -15.33 -20.42
CA GLN A 342 -0.38 -14.58 -19.79
C GLN A 342 0.14 -13.57 -18.76
N ILE A 343 1.09 -13.98 -17.90
CA ILE A 343 1.68 -13.11 -16.88
C ILE A 343 2.45 -11.97 -17.54
N GLU A 344 3.21 -12.24 -18.60
CA GLU A 344 3.91 -11.21 -19.38
C GLU A 344 2.92 -10.20 -19.98
N GLY A 345 1.81 -10.69 -20.57
CA GLY A 345 0.74 -9.84 -21.06
C GLY A 345 0.15 -8.92 -19.99
N TYR A 346 -0.13 -9.46 -18.80
CA TYR A 346 -0.64 -8.68 -17.66
C TYR A 346 0.38 -7.68 -17.12
N LEU A 347 1.66 -8.06 -17.06
CA LEU A 347 2.75 -7.14 -16.66
C LEU A 347 2.87 -5.97 -17.62
N ASN A 348 2.90 -6.25 -18.92
CA ASN A 348 2.97 -5.21 -19.95
C ASN A 348 1.76 -4.26 -19.88
N ALA A 349 0.55 -4.80 -19.70
CA ALA A 349 -0.66 -4.00 -19.53
C ALA A 349 -0.60 -3.12 -18.27
N ALA A 350 -0.14 -3.68 -17.14
CA ALA A 350 0.02 -2.94 -15.90
C ALA A 350 1.10 -1.84 -16.00
N GLU A 351 2.21 -2.09 -16.70
CA GLU A 351 3.28 -1.11 -16.92
C GLU A 351 2.82 0.06 -17.80
N ILE A 352 2.12 -0.23 -18.89
CA ILE A 352 1.52 0.80 -19.75
C ILE A 352 0.52 1.63 -18.95
N LEU A 353 -0.31 0.98 -18.12
CA LEU A 353 -1.27 1.69 -17.28
C LEU A 353 -0.57 2.57 -16.23
N ALA A 354 0.49 2.08 -15.59
CA ALA A 354 1.29 2.86 -14.64
C ALA A 354 1.87 4.12 -15.31
N GLN A 355 2.45 3.99 -16.51
CA GLN A 355 2.96 5.13 -17.27
C GLN A 355 1.85 6.17 -17.57
N ARG A 356 0.64 5.70 -17.92
CA ARG A 356 -0.51 6.59 -18.15
C ARG A 356 -0.98 7.29 -16.88
N VAL A 357 -0.97 6.60 -15.74
CA VAL A 357 -1.28 7.21 -14.43
C VAL A 357 -0.26 8.29 -14.10
N GLN A 358 1.05 8.01 -14.26
CA GLN A 358 2.11 9.00 -14.04
C GLN A 358 1.97 10.24 -14.92
N ALA A 359 1.72 10.04 -16.22
CA ALA A 359 1.49 11.13 -17.15
C ALA A 359 0.27 11.98 -16.75
N THR A 360 -0.80 11.33 -16.29
CA THR A 360 -2.02 12.01 -15.84
C THR A 360 -1.79 12.75 -14.52
N LEU A 361 -1.05 12.17 -13.58
CA LEU A 361 -0.62 12.83 -12.34
C LEU A 361 0.20 14.08 -12.64
N GLY A 362 1.21 13.97 -13.50
CA GLY A 362 2.07 15.10 -13.90
C GLY A 362 1.29 16.22 -14.59
N LEU A 363 0.32 15.87 -15.44
CA LEU A 363 -0.58 16.85 -16.06
C LEU A 363 -1.42 17.56 -14.97
N LEU A 364 -2.03 16.81 -14.06
CA LEU A 364 -2.88 17.36 -13.01
C LEU A 364 -2.10 18.28 -12.05
N THR A 365 -0.87 17.91 -11.69
CA THR A 365 -0.01 18.77 -10.86
C THR A 365 0.38 20.04 -11.59
N ASN A 366 0.70 19.97 -12.89
CA ASN A 366 1.00 21.16 -13.69
C ASN A 366 -0.22 22.10 -13.78
N LEU A 367 -1.43 21.56 -13.93
CA LEU A 367 -2.65 22.37 -13.93
C LEU A 367 -2.92 23.01 -12.55
N LEU A 368 -2.63 22.31 -11.45
CA LEU A 368 -2.71 22.86 -10.09
C LEU A 368 -1.77 24.06 -9.94
N ASP A 369 -0.54 23.93 -10.44
CA ASP A 369 0.45 25.01 -10.39
C ASP A 369 0.01 26.21 -11.23
N ILE A 370 -0.54 25.99 -12.43
CA ILE A 370 -1.10 27.06 -13.27
C ILE A 370 -2.24 27.78 -12.54
N GLY A 371 -3.16 27.04 -11.92
CA GLY A 371 -4.25 27.62 -11.14
C GLY A 371 -3.75 28.47 -9.96
N ASN A 372 -2.76 27.97 -9.23
CA ASN A 372 -2.14 28.70 -8.12
C ASN A 372 -1.41 29.97 -8.60
N GLN A 373 -0.74 29.92 -9.75
CA GLN A 373 -0.09 31.08 -10.36
C GLN A 373 -1.11 32.13 -10.82
N ALA A 374 -2.21 31.71 -11.45
CA ALA A 374 -3.28 32.62 -11.87
C ALA A 374 -3.89 33.36 -10.65
N ASN A 375 -4.18 32.63 -9.57
CA ASN A 375 -4.67 33.23 -8.33
C ASN A 375 -3.66 34.21 -7.70
N SER A 376 -2.37 33.85 -7.69
CA SER A 376 -1.30 34.71 -7.18
C SER A 376 -1.15 36.00 -8.00
N ARG A 377 -1.31 35.93 -9.34
CA ARG A 377 -1.32 37.09 -10.23
C ARG A 377 -2.50 37.99 -9.93
N GLU A 378 -3.70 37.44 -9.75
CA GLU A 378 -4.90 38.21 -9.41
C GLU A 378 -4.77 38.94 -8.06
N ILE A 379 -4.23 38.26 -7.04
CA ILE A 379 -3.95 38.89 -5.75
C ILE A 379 -2.95 40.04 -5.92
N SER A 380 -1.88 39.82 -6.68
CA SER A 380 -0.85 40.84 -6.93
C SER A 380 -1.42 42.05 -7.67
N THR A 381 -2.26 41.86 -8.69
CA THR A 381 -2.89 42.98 -9.42
C THR A 381 -3.88 43.74 -8.53
N ARG A 382 -4.65 43.05 -7.69
CA ARG A 382 -5.53 43.70 -6.70
C ARG A 382 -4.74 44.51 -5.68
N ILE A 383 -3.62 43.98 -5.17
CA ILE A 383 -2.73 44.72 -4.28
C ILE A 383 -2.17 45.95 -5.00
N LEU A 384 -1.73 45.82 -6.26
CA LEU A 384 -1.24 46.97 -7.03
C LEU A 384 -2.32 48.05 -7.16
N GLY A 385 -3.56 47.68 -7.48
CA GLY A 385 -4.70 48.59 -7.51
C GLY A 385 -4.92 49.29 -6.17
N LEU A 386 -5.00 48.54 -5.07
CA LEU A 386 -5.16 49.09 -3.72
C LEU A 386 -3.99 50.00 -3.30
N THR A 387 -2.75 49.67 -3.69
CA THR A 387 -1.59 50.52 -3.41
C THR A 387 -1.61 51.81 -4.23
N GLN A 388 -2.12 51.76 -5.47
CA GLN A 388 -2.28 52.94 -6.31
C GLN A 388 -3.36 53.86 -5.73
N GLU A 389 -4.53 53.31 -5.39
CA GLU A 389 -5.59 54.05 -4.69
C GLU A 389 -5.09 54.65 -3.37
N GLY A 390 -4.31 53.89 -2.57
CA GLY A 390 -3.69 54.40 -1.35
C GLY A 390 -2.63 55.48 -1.58
N VAL A 391 -1.94 55.49 -2.73
CA VAL A 391 -1.04 56.59 -3.13
C VAL A 391 -1.83 57.85 -3.48
N ASP A 392 -2.97 57.71 -4.14
CA ASP A 392 -3.85 58.84 -4.47
C ASP A 392 -4.51 59.42 -3.19
N ASP A 393 -4.92 58.58 -2.24
CA ASP A 393 -5.38 59.02 -0.92
C ASP A 393 -4.29 59.83 -0.17
N ASN A 394 -3.03 59.43 -0.31
CA ASN A 394 -1.90 60.17 0.26
C ASN A 394 -1.71 61.55 -0.41
N ALA A 395 -2.14 61.74 -1.66
CA ALA A 395 -2.17 63.07 -2.29
C ALA A 395 -3.27 63.96 -1.67
N THR A 396 -4.47 63.41 -1.45
CA THR A 396 -5.59 64.12 -0.81
C THR A 396 -5.26 64.56 0.62
N VAL A 397 -4.64 63.69 1.42
CA VAL A 397 -4.19 64.02 2.79
C VAL A 397 -3.17 65.17 2.81
N LYS A 398 -2.26 65.22 1.82
CA LYS A 398 -1.31 66.33 1.69
C LYS A 398 -2.02 67.66 1.42
N VAL A 399 -3.04 67.67 0.55
CA VAL A 399 -3.82 68.88 0.25
C VAL A 399 -4.51 69.41 1.51
N ILE A 400 -5.19 68.55 2.28
CA ILE A 400 -5.85 68.94 3.54
C ILE A 400 -4.83 69.48 4.56
N THR A 401 -3.66 68.84 4.64
CA THR A 401 -2.58 69.27 5.56
C THR A 401 -2.07 70.66 5.19
N VAL A 402 -1.90 70.96 3.90
CA VAL A 402 -1.49 72.29 3.42
C VAL A 402 -2.52 73.35 3.82
N PHE A 403 -3.81 73.10 3.58
CA PHE A 403 -4.88 74.02 4.02
C PHE A 403 -4.89 74.25 5.54
N SER A 404 -4.71 73.18 6.31
CA SER A 404 -4.65 73.25 7.78
C SER A 404 -3.45 74.07 8.26
N LEU A 405 -2.27 73.90 7.64
CA LEU A 405 -1.06 74.65 7.98
C LEU A 405 -1.13 76.13 7.64
N ILE A 406 -1.96 76.51 6.65
CA ILE A 406 -2.26 77.91 6.32
C ILE A 406 -3.25 78.50 7.33
N TYR A 407 -4.27 77.75 7.72
CA TYR A 407 -5.34 78.23 8.60
C TYR A 407 -4.94 78.29 10.08
N LEU A 408 -4.08 77.38 10.54
CA LEU A 408 -3.68 77.27 11.95
C LEU A 408 -3.00 78.54 12.51
N PRO A 409 -2.00 79.16 11.84
CA PRO A 409 -1.37 80.38 12.32
C PRO A 409 -2.33 81.58 12.32
N ALA A 410 -3.17 81.68 11.28
CA ALA A 410 -4.14 82.75 11.16
C ALA A 410 -5.19 82.70 12.28
N SER A 411 -5.71 81.50 12.58
CA SER A 411 -6.69 81.30 13.64
C SER A 411 -6.11 81.50 15.04
N PHE A 412 -4.87 81.02 15.25
CA PHE A 412 -4.14 81.25 16.51
C PHE A 412 -3.95 82.75 16.75
N MET A 413 -3.51 83.51 15.74
CA MET A 413 -3.31 84.95 15.90
C MET A 413 -4.62 85.72 16.09
N ALA A 414 -5.69 85.33 15.38
CA ALA A 414 -7.01 85.93 15.56
C ALA A 414 -7.52 85.73 17.01
N SER A 415 -7.29 84.54 17.57
CA SER A 415 -7.69 84.21 18.96
C SER A 415 -6.77 84.84 20.01
N PHE A 416 -5.45 84.79 19.81
CA PHE A 416 -4.45 85.33 20.73
C PHE A 416 -4.55 86.84 20.88
N LEU A 417 -4.83 87.54 19.78
CA LEU A 417 -5.06 88.99 19.81
C LEU A 417 -6.45 89.35 20.35
N GLY A 418 -7.32 88.37 20.62
CA GLY A 418 -8.65 88.58 21.19
C GLY A 418 -9.56 89.47 20.34
N MET A 419 -9.38 89.46 19.03
CA MET A 419 -9.92 90.51 18.16
C MET A 419 -11.36 90.23 17.72
N ASN A 420 -12.30 91.05 18.19
CA ASN A 420 -13.48 91.41 17.39
C ASN A 420 -13.02 92.36 16.29
N LEU A 421 -12.54 91.78 15.19
CA LEU A 421 -12.05 92.49 13.99
C LEU A 421 -13.06 93.51 13.42
N PHE A 422 -14.32 93.24 13.69
CA PHE A 422 -15.48 93.97 13.22
C PHE A 422 -16.32 94.36 14.43
N ASP A 423 -16.41 95.66 14.70
CA ASP A 423 -17.26 96.18 15.75
C ASP A 423 -18.59 96.63 15.11
N PHE A 424 -19.67 95.91 15.40
CA PHE A 424 -20.99 96.20 14.84
C PHE A 424 -21.64 97.32 15.66
N ARG A 425 -21.49 98.57 15.22
CA ARG A 425 -22.26 99.69 15.79
C ARG A 425 -23.66 99.72 15.18
N ALA A 426 -24.66 99.49 16.03
CA ALA A 426 -26.06 99.30 15.65
C ALA A 426 -26.79 100.56 15.11
N GLU A 427 -26.12 101.70 14.95
CA GLU A 427 -26.76 102.95 14.50
C GLU A 427 -26.63 103.24 12.99
N ASP A 428 -25.59 102.77 12.29
CA ASP A 428 -25.34 103.15 10.88
C ASP A 428 -25.18 101.98 9.90
N GLY A 429 -25.45 100.74 10.30
CA GLY A 429 -25.43 99.56 9.42
C GLY A 429 -24.10 99.29 8.69
N SER A 430 -23.02 100.00 9.04
CA SER A 430 -21.73 99.92 8.36
C SER A 430 -20.69 99.19 9.22
N LEU A 431 -20.15 98.12 8.66
CA LEU A 431 -19.05 97.34 9.20
C LEU A 431 -17.75 98.13 9.04
N GLN A 432 -17.25 98.76 10.11
CA GLN A 432 -15.95 99.43 10.10
C GLN A 432 -14.87 98.49 10.65
N ALA A 433 -13.89 98.16 9.82
CA ALA A 433 -12.74 97.34 10.22
C ALA A 433 -11.83 98.13 11.17
N SER A 434 -11.38 97.50 12.27
CA SER A 434 -10.51 98.17 13.24
C SER A 434 -9.16 98.62 12.62
N PRO A 435 -8.66 99.83 12.89
CA PRO A 435 -7.38 100.35 12.36
C PRO A 435 -6.15 99.48 12.70
N GLN A 436 -6.26 98.61 13.71
CA GLN A 436 -5.19 97.69 14.14
C GLN A 436 -5.13 96.40 13.31
N PHE A 437 -5.97 96.23 12.29
CA PHE A 437 -5.96 95.10 11.36
C PHE A 437 -4.59 94.80 10.75
N TRP A 438 -3.79 95.84 10.49
CA TRP A 438 -2.45 95.70 9.91
C TRP A 438 -1.48 94.92 10.80
N ILE A 439 -1.65 94.96 12.13
CA ILE A 439 -0.81 94.19 13.08
C ILE A 439 -1.05 92.70 12.88
N PHE A 440 -2.32 92.29 12.73
CA PHE A 440 -2.69 90.91 12.46
C PHE A 440 -2.08 90.40 11.15
N VAL A 441 -2.10 91.20 10.07
CA VAL A 441 -1.50 90.83 8.78
C VAL A 441 0.03 90.72 8.90
N ALA A 442 0.67 91.71 9.53
CA ALA A 442 2.12 91.77 9.68
C ALA A 442 2.69 90.61 10.53
N THR A 443 1.94 90.09 11.51
CA THR A 443 2.36 88.95 12.33
C THR A 443 1.99 87.60 11.74
N THR A 444 0.84 87.50 11.06
CA THR A 444 0.32 86.22 10.56
C THR A 444 1.09 85.72 9.33
N VAL A 445 1.40 86.60 8.37
CA VAL A 445 2.11 86.24 7.13
C VAL A 445 3.48 85.57 7.39
N PRO A 446 4.38 86.13 8.22
CA PRO A 446 5.67 85.49 8.49
C PRO A 446 5.50 84.17 9.26
N LEU A 447 4.50 84.05 10.14
CA LEU A 447 4.24 82.82 10.87
C LEU A 447 3.76 81.70 9.93
N THR A 448 2.88 82.01 8.98
CA THR A 448 2.44 81.07 7.94
C THR A 448 3.59 80.67 7.00
N MET A 449 4.48 81.60 6.66
CA MET A 449 5.69 81.28 5.88
C MET A 449 6.63 80.35 6.66
N LEU A 450 6.73 80.51 7.98
CA LEU A 450 7.55 79.66 8.83
C LEU A 450 6.95 78.24 8.96
N THR A 451 5.63 78.11 9.14
CA THR A 451 4.97 76.78 9.22
C THR A 451 5.03 76.02 7.90
N LEU A 452 4.74 76.68 6.77
CA LEU A 452 4.86 76.08 5.44
C LEU A 452 6.31 75.77 5.09
N GLY A 453 7.24 76.68 5.39
CA GLY A 453 8.67 76.49 5.16
C GLY A 453 9.24 75.32 5.98
N GLY A 454 8.84 75.21 7.24
CA GLY A 454 9.21 74.09 8.10
C GLY A 454 8.72 72.74 7.56
N TRP A 455 7.46 72.67 7.12
CA TRP A 455 6.90 71.48 6.49
C TRP A 455 7.59 71.12 5.17
N TYR A 456 7.86 72.10 4.31
CA TYR A 456 8.55 71.90 3.03
C TYR A 456 9.98 71.38 3.24
N LEU A 457 10.73 71.96 4.18
CA LEU A 457 12.08 71.50 4.50
C LEU A 457 12.09 70.11 5.12
N TYR A 458 11.14 69.80 6.02
CA TYR A 458 11.00 68.49 6.62
C TYR A 458 10.68 67.42 5.57
N THR A 459 9.69 67.67 4.71
CA THR A 459 9.29 66.75 3.64
C THR A 459 10.37 66.57 2.58
N SER A 460 11.04 67.64 2.16
CA SER A 460 12.15 67.60 1.18
C SER A 460 13.38 66.85 1.71
N ARG A 461 13.73 67.01 3.00
CA ARG A 461 14.81 66.24 3.62
C ARG A 461 14.45 64.76 3.77
N HIS A 462 13.20 64.47 4.10
CA HIS A 462 12.73 63.09 4.25
C HIS A 462 12.61 62.36 2.90
N SER A 463 12.19 63.04 1.83
CA SER A 463 12.11 62.48 0.47
C SER A 463 13.50 62.15 -0.08
N LYS A 464 14.48 63.05 0.06
CA LYS A 464 15.87 62.82 -0.36
C LYS A 464 16.52 61.63 0.37
N LYS A 465 16.26 61.47 1.67
CA LYS A 465 16.73 60.29 2.44
C LYS A 465 16.08 58.99 1.98
N ARG A 466 14.79 59.02 1.61
CA ARG A 466 14.06 57.85 1.13
C ARG A 466 14.52 57.42 -0.26
N GLN A 467 14.80 58.39 -1.14
CA GLN A 467 15.32 58.17 -2.50
C GLN A 467 16.77 57.64 -2.48
N ALA A 468 17.62 58.16 -1.59
CA ALA A 468 18.97 57.61 -1.39
C ALA A 468 18.94 56.16 -0.85
N ARG A 469 17.99 55.83 0.03
CA ARG A 469 17.79 54.46 0.53
C ARG A 469 17.26 53.51 -0.54
N SER A 470 16.35 53.95 -1.41
CA SER A 470 15.83 53.10 -2.50
C SER A 470 16.89 52.82 -3.56
N ILE A 471 17.73 53.81 -3.90
CA ILE A 471 18.87 53.61 -4.82
C ILE A 471 19.89 52.63 -4.22
N ALA A 472 20.22 52.78 -2.93
CA ALA A 472 21.14 51.86 -2.24
C ALA A 472 20.60 50.42 -2.07
N MET A 473 19.27 50.23 -2.06
CA MET A 473 18.66 48.89 -2.10
C MET A 473 18.66 48.30 -3.51
N ALA A 474 18.44 49.11 -4.54
CA ALA A 474 18.49 48.66 -5.94
C ALA A 474 19.90 48.26 -6.39
N GLU A 475 20.96 48.82 -5.79
CA GLU A 475 22.35 48.39 -6.02
C GLU A 475 22.74 47.11 -5.25
N ARG A 476 21.93 46.65 -4.29
CA ARG A 476 22.20 45.47 -3.45
C ARG A 476 21.40 44.23 -3.83
N ALA A 477 20.36 44.37 -4.65
CA ALA A 477 19.60 43.27 -5.25
C ALA A 477 20.18 42.96 -6.62
#